data_AF-A0A395IST5-F1
#
_entry.id   AF-A0A395IST5-F1
#
_cell.length_a   1.000
_cell.length_b   1.000
_cell.length_c   1.000
_cell.angle_alpha   90.00
_cell.angle_beta   90.00
_cell.angle_gamma   90.00
#
_symmetry.space_group_name_H-M   'P 1'
#
loop_
_entity.id
_entity.type
_entity.pdbx_description
1 polymer ?
#
loop_
_entity_poly.entity_id
_entity_poly.type
_entity_poly.pdbx_seq_one_letter_code
_entity_poly.pdbx_strand_id
1 'polypeptide(L)'
;MKFLTAFTAVITLISSVAAAPTISSGLETRAKECPSVETIENWVKTHTNVGAKTVFYTGTTASNQNAKDYAATVGGEYWGSVYPTNQFLDWIDECGEGVEQNKLVPRMAQALAQATTGQAYILLRKGEVLAPGSVWMQIEWPALQGRVPVTAVNVLRVSETLANWTPNSHFKRDSVLDETSD
;
A
#
# COMPACT_ATOMS: atom_id res chain seq x y z
N MET A 1 84.69 12.32 -38.14
CA MET A 1 83.62 13.14 -38.76
C MET A 1 82.30 12.82 -38.08
N LYS A 2 81.52 13.87 -37.79
CA LYS A 2 80.08 14.01 -37.42
C LYS A 2 79.21 12.75 -37.65
N PHE A 3 78.19 12.40 -36.84
CA PHE A 3 76.99 13.18 -36.48
C PHE A 3 76.21 12.56 -35.30
N LEU A 4 75.44 13.42 -34.62
CA LEU A 4 74.41 13.18 -33.59
C LEU A 4 73.20 12.36 -34.11
N THR A 5 72.24 12.15 -33.18
CA THR A 5 70.75 12.04 -33.36
C THR A 5 70.22 10.60 -33.26
N ALA A 6 69.18 10.22 -32.52
CA ALA A 6 68.37 10.78 -31.43
C ALA A 6 67.58 9.59 -30.82
N PHE A 7 67.18 9.73 -29.55
CA PHE A 7 66.20 8.86 -28.90
C PHE A 7 64.79 9.12 -29.44
N THR A 8 64.05 8.07 -29.79
CA THR A 8 62.59 8.13 -29.95
C THR A 8 61.97 6.93 -29.22
N ALA A 9 61.36 7.21 -28.09
CA ALA A 9 60.51 6.28 -27.35
C ALA A 9 59.11 6.26 -27.98
N VAL A 10 58.56 5.07 -28.22
CA VAL A 10 57.13 4.88 -28.44
C VAL A 10 56.69 3.68 -27.59
N ILE A 11 56.14 3.97 -26.41
CA ILE A 11 55.44 3.00 -25.57
C ILE A 11 53.96 3.10 -25.97
N THR A 12 53.48 2.13 -26.75
CA THR A 12 52.05 1.97 -27.02
C THR A 12 51.42 1.12 -25.91
N LEU A 13 50.76 1.78 -24.96
CA LEU A 13 49.85 1.13 -24.02
C LEU A 13 48.55 0.79 -24.74
N ILE A 14 48.35 -0.49 -25.06
CA ILE A 14 47.06 -0.99 -25.53
C ILE A 14 46.23 -1.32 -24.29
N SER A 15 45.50 -0.34 -23.76
CA SER A 15 44.49 -0.58 -22.72
C SER A 15 43.28 -1.23 -23.39
N SER A 16 43.22 -2.56 -23.38
CA SER A 16 42.02 -3.32 -23.73
C SER A 16 40.96 -3.06 -22.66
N VAL A 17 40.12 -2.04 -22.89
CA VAL A 17 38.91 -1.84 -22.10
C VAL A 17 37.98 -3.00 -22.45
N ALA A 18 37.89 -3.99 -21.57
CA ALA A 18 36.80 -4.95 -21.60
C ALA A 18 35.51 -4.12 -21.45
N ALA A 19 34.74 -3.99 -22.53
CA ALA A 19 33.41 -3.40 -22.46
C ALA A 19 32.59 -4.25 -21.49
N ALA A 20 32.35 -3.72 -20.30
CA ALA A 20 31.35 -4.28 -19.40
C ALA A 20 30.02 -4.31 -20.16
N PRO A 21 29.25 -5.41 -20.09
CA PRO A 21 27.94 -5.46 -20.74
C PRO A 21 27.10 -4.34 -20.14
N THR A 22 26.70 -3.39 -21.00
CA THR A 22 25.84 -2.29 -20.65
C THR A 22 24.46 -2.83 -20.29
N ILE A 23 24.22 -3.14 -19.02
CA ILE A 23 22.87 -3.31 -18.47
C ILE A 23 22.27 -1.90 -18.28
N SER A 24 22.05 -1.17 -19.36
CA SER A 24 21.49 0.20 -19.29
C SER A 24 20.37 0.37 -20.31
N SER A 25 19.28 -0.36 -20.10
CA SER A 25 18.03 -0.10 -20.82
C SER A 25 16.78 -0.44 -20.00
N GLY A 26 16.89 -1.21 -18.91
CA GLY A 26 15.74 -1.59 -18.07
C GLY A 26 15.59 -0.79 -16.77
N LEU A 27 16.68 -0.18 -16.26
CA LEU A 27 16.68 0.58 -15.00
C LEU A 27 16.30 2.05 -15.22
N GLU A 28 16.76 2.67 -16.30
CA GLU A 28 16.47 4.08 -16.60
C GLU A 28 15.02 4.32 -17.06
N THR A 29 14.35 3.31 -17.64
CA THR A 29 12.93 3.40 -18.04
C THR A 29 11.97 3.32 -16.85
N ARG A 30 12.44 2.85 -15.68
CA ARG A 30 11.64 2.82 -14.44
C ARG A 30 11.69 4.13 -13.64
N ALA A 31 12.63 5.02 -13.95
CA ALA A 31 12.65 6.34 -13.35
C ALA A 31 11.38 7.07 -13.84
N LYS A 32 10.43 7.35 -12.93
CA LYS A 32 9.10 8.00 -13.13
C LYS A 32 7.87 7.09 -13.14
N GLU A 33 7.99 5.80 -12.85
CA GLU A 33 6.81 4.97 -12.56
C GLU A 33 6.73 4.71 -11.06
N CYS A 34 5.54 4.86 -10.47
CA CYS A 34 5.34 4.43 -9.09
C CYS A 34 5.77 2.96 -8.91
N PRO A 35 6.19 2.56 -7.70
CA PRO A 35 6.43 1.15 -7.41
C PRO A 35 5.18 0.30 -7.73
N SER A 36 5.42 -0.92 -8.21
CA SER A 36 4.34 -1.87 -8.48
C SER A 36 3.68 -2.33 -7.18
N VAL A 37 2.44 -2.84 -7.27
CA VAL A 37 1.74 -3.41 -6.10
C VAL A 37 2.57 -4.52 -5.46
N GLU A 38 3.17 -5.40 -6.26
CA GLU A 38 4.04 -6.49 -5.78
C GLU A 38 5.28 -5.95 -5.03
N THR A 39 5.89 -4.88 -5.53
CA THR A 39 7.04 -4.24 -4.86
C THR A 39 6.65 -3.72 -3.48
N ILE A 40 5.50 -3.04 -3.40
CA ILE A 40 4.98 -2.50 -2.15
C ILE A 40 4.56 -3.64 -1.20
N GLU A 41 3.87 -4.67 -1.70
CA GLU A 41 3.43 -5.82 -0.90
C GLU A 41 4.63 -6.54 -0.26
N ASN A 42 5.68 -6.78 -1.06
CA ASN A 42 6.91 -7.38 -0.56
C ASN A 42 7.58 -6.50 0.50
N TRP A 43 7.60 -5.18 0.30
CA TRP A 43 8.10 -4.24 1.30
C TRP A 43 7.29 -4.31 2.60
N VAL A 44 5.95 -4.29 2.51
CA VAL A 44 5.04 -4.38 3.67
C VAL A 44 5.31 -5.66 4.47
N LYS A 45 5.41 -6.81 3.80
CA LYS A 45 5.66 -8.10 4.45
C LYS A 45 7.03 -8.19 5.12
N THR A 46 8.01 -7.41 4.67
CA THR A 46 9.40 -7.48 5.14
C THR A 46 9.73 -6.43 6.20
N HIS A 47 9.03 -5.31 6.22
CA HIS A 47 9.36 -4.16 7.08
C HIS A 47 8.30 -3.85 8.14
N THR A 48 7.17 -4.56 8.15
CA THR A 48 6.06 -4.32 9.07
C THR A 48 5.55 -5.63 9.69
N ASN A 49 4.69 -5.55 10.71
CA ASN A 49 4.05 -6.74 11.29
C ASN A 49 2.70 -7.06 10.66
N VAL A 50 2.41 -6.53 9.46
CA VAL A 50 1.17 -6.83 8.73
C VAL A 50 1.08 -8.32 8.44
N GLY A 51 -0.12 -8.86 8.63
CA GLY A 51 -0.41 -10.25 8.31
C GLY A 51 -1.56 -10.76 9.16
N ALA A 52 -1.33 -10.91 10.47
CA ALA A 52 -2.30 -11.55 11.37
C ALA A 52 -3.60 -10.74 11.55
N LYS A 53 -3.48 -9.42 11.74
CA LYS A 53 -4.61 -8.52 11.94
C LYS A 53 -4.34 -7.17 11.28
N THR A 54 -5.20 -6.78 10.35
CA THR A 54 -5.10 -5.50 9.65
C THR A 54 -6.41 -4.74 9.78
N VAL A 55 -6.33 -3.46 10.15
CA VAL A 55 -7.48 -2.57 10.34
C VAL A 55 -7.55 -1.57 9.20
N PHE A 56 -8.64 -1.66 8.46
CA PHE A 56 -9.05 -0.75 7.41
C PHE A 56 -10.18 0.16 7.91
N TYR A 57 -10.42 1.26 7.21
CA TYR A 57 -11.55 2.14 7.48
C TYR A 57 -12.16 2.62 6.16
N THR A 58 -13.45 2.87 6.16
CA THR A 58 -14.17 3.36 4.98
C THR A 58 -15.40 4.17 5.39
N GLY A 59 -16.05 4.77 4.40
CA GLY A 59 -17.19 5.65 4.61
C GLY A 59 -16.78 7.05 5.04
N THR A 60 -17.77 7.81 5.47
CA THR A 60 -17.64 9.24 5.82
C THR A 60 -17.40 9.47 7.30
N THR A 61 -17.59 8.42 8.11
CA THR A 61 -17.59 8.51 9.58
C THR A 61 -16.33 7.93 10.21
N ALA A 62 -15.65 7.02 9.51
CA ALA A 62 -14.41 6.43 9.98
C ALA A 62 -13.20 7.18 9.43
N SER A 63 -12.18 7.29 10.27
CA SER A 63 -10.94 7.99 9.96
C SER A 63 -9.71 7.10 10.24
N ASN A 64 -8.56 7.55 9.75
CA ASN A 64 -7.28 6.92 10.07
C ASN A 64 -7.02 6.87 11.59
N GLN A 65 -7.44 7.91 12.33
CA GLN A 65 -7.33 7.93 13.79
C GLN A 65 -8.19 6.83 14.44
N ASN A 66 -9.41 6.58 13.95
CA ASN A 66 -10.22 5.47 14.45
C ASN A 66 -9.57 4.11 14.16
N ALA A 67 -8.94 3.95 12.99
CA ALA A 67 -8.20 2.74 12.64
C ALA A 67 -7.01 2.52 13.58
N LYS A 68 -6.25 3.58 13.87
CA LYS A 68 -5.17 3.55 14.87
C LYS A 68 -5.66 3.06 16.23
N ASP A 69 -6.72 3.66 16.75
CA ASP A 69 -7.23 3.36 18.09
C ASP A 69 -7.77 1.93 18.19
N TYR A 70 -8.47 1.46 17.15
CA TYR A 70 -8.95 0.08 17.10
C TYR A 70 -7.83 -0.93 16.89
N ALA A 71 -6.84 -0.63 16.05
CA ALA A 71 -5.66 -1.46 15.85
C ALA A 71 -4.89 -1.69 17.16
N ALA A 72 -4.75 -0.66 17.99
CA ALA A 72 -4.16 -0.78 19.33
C ALA A 72 -4.97 -1.74 20.24
N THR A 73 -6.30 -1.77 20.11
CA THR A 73 -7.17 -2.65 20.89
C THR A 73 -7.04 -4.11 20.49
N VAL A 74 -6.92 -4.39 19.18
CA VAL A 74 -6.83 -5.77 18.68
C VAL A 74 -5.40 -6.29 18.54
N GLY A 75 -4.39 -5.45 18.77
CA GLY A 75 -2.99 -5.76 18.50
C GLY A 75 -2.74 -5.99 17.02
N GLY A 76 -3.25 -5.10 16.16
CA GLY A 76 -3.14 -5.17 14.71
C GLY A 76 -2.42 -3.96 14.12
N GLU A 77 -2.28 -3.97 12.80
CA GLU A 77 -1.68 -2.90 12.02
C GLU A 77 -2.75 -2.08 11.30
N TYR A 78 -2.46 -0.81 11.00
CA TYR A 78 -3.34 0.08 10.21
C TYR A 78 -2.50 0.90 9.24
N TRP A 79 -3.12 1.57 8.27
CA TRP A 79 -2.41 2.34 7.24
C TRP A 79 -1.23 3.17 7.76
N GLY A 80 -1.42 3.94 8.84
CA GLY A 80 -0.40 4.85 9.35
C GLY A 80 0.75 4.18 10.11
N SER A 81 0.58 2.95 10.60
CA SER A 81 1.69 2.16 11.15
C SER A 81 2.48 1.42 10.07
N VAL A 82 1.82 1.06 8.98
CA VAL A 82 2.43 0.37 7.83
C VAL A 82 3.21 1.33 6.95
N TYR A 83 2.65 2.50 6.66
CA TYR A 83 3.21 3.48 5.75
C TYR A 83 3.54 4.76 6.49
N PRO A 84 4.70 4.82 7.17
CA PRO A 84 5.15 6.05 7.80
C PRO A 84 5.37 7.13 6.72
N THR A 85 5.25 8.40 7.12
CA THR A 85 5.25 9.54 6.19
C THR A 85 6.48 9.57 5.28
N ASN A 86 7.66 9.19 5.79
CA ASN A 86 8.88 9.12 4.98
C ASN A 86 8.76 8.12 3.83
N GLN A 87 8.21 6.92 4.07
CA GLN A 87 8.10 5.91 3.00
C GLN A 87 7.16 6.35 1.87
N PHE A 88 6.08 7.06 2.23
CA PHE A 88 5.19 7.66 1.23
C PHE A 88 5.91 8.73 0.41
N LEU A 89 6.71 9.58 1.05
CA LEU A 89 7.49 10.62 0.37
C LEU A 89 8.57 10.03 -0.54
N ASP A 90 9.25 8.96 -0.11
CA ASP A 90 10.25 8.29 -0.94
C ASP A 90 9.62 7.73 -2.22
N TRP A 91 8.47 7.06 -2.12
CA TRP A 91 7.79 6.49 -3.29
C TRP A 91 7.12 7.53 -4.19
N ILE A 92 6.59 8.63 -3.63
CA ILE A 92 5.97 9.67 -4.47
C ILE A 92 7.02 10.43 -5.29
N ASP A 93 8.24 10.56 -4.78
CA ASP A 93 9.37 11.12 -5.53
C ASP A 93 9.80 10.17 -6.68
N GLU A 94 9.70 8.85 -6.50
CA GLU A 94 9.94 7.85 -7.55
C GLU A 94 8.87 7.85 -8.65
N CYS A 95 7.61 8.18 -8.30
CA CYS A 95 6.45 8.16 -9.18
C CYS A 95 6.49 9.17 -10.34
N GLY A 96 7.50 10.04 -10.44
CA GLY A 96 7.50 11.16 -11.37
C GLY A 96 6.45 12.21 -10.98
N GLU A 97 6.01 13.04 -11.93
CA GLU A 97 5.05 14.13 -11.68
C GLU A 97 3.67 13.86 -12.28
N GLY A 98 2.63 14.45 -11.68
CA GLY A 98 1.28 14.47 -12.27
C GLY A 98 0.49 13.18 -12.06
N VAL A 99 -0.09 12.64 -13.13
CA VAL A 99 -1.10 11.57 -13.05
C VAL A 99 -0.58 10.26 -12.46
N GLU A 100 0.74 10.02 -12.49
CA GLU A 100 1.34 8.82 -11.91
C GLU A 100 1.32 8.85 -10.38
N GLN A 101 1.56 10.00 -9.75
CA GLN A 101 1.49 10.14 -8.29
C GLN A 101 0.12 9.76 -7.73
N ASN A 102 -0.96 10.01 -8.49
CA ASN A 102 -2.32 9.61 -8.13
C ASN A 102 -2.52 8.09 -8.04
N LYS A 103 -1.61 7.28 -8.63
CA LYS A 103 -1.67 5.81 -8.58
C LYS A 103 -1.03 5.24 -7.32
N LEU A 104 -0.20 6.00 -6.60
CA LEU A 104 0.55 5.49 -5.46
C LEU A 104 -0.37 5.00 -4.33
N VAL A 105 -1.28 5.87 -3.85
CA VAL A 105 -2.21 5.52 -2.76
C VAL A 105 -3.07 4.29 -3.11
N PRO A 106 -3.70 4.19 -4.31
CA PRO A 106 -4.35 2.96 -4.76
C PRO A 106 -3.48 1.72 -4.70
N ARG A 107 -2.23 1.79 -5.17
CA ARG A 107 -1.31 0.64 -5.16
C ARG A 107 -0.91 0.23 -3.74
N MET A 108 -0.68 1.20 -2.85
CA MET A 108 -0.40 0.96 -1.43
C MET A 108 -1.60 0.32 -0.71
N ALA A 109 -2.83 0.77 -1.00
CA ALA A 109 -4.04 0.17 -0.45
C ALA A 109 -4.19 -1.29 -0.89
N GLN A 110 -3.98 -1.56 -2.18
CA GLN A 110 -4.01 -2.92 -2.71
C GLN A 110 -2.93 -3.80 -2.08
N ALA A 111 -1.71 -3.30 -1.97
CA ALA A 111 -0.58 -4.03 -1.39
C ALA A 111 -0.82 -4.37 0.08
N LEU A 112 -1.38 -3.45 0.87
CA LEU A 112 -1.75 -3.70 2.27
C LEU A 112 -2.82 -4.79 2.38
N ALA A 113 -3.85 -4.73 1.53
CA ALA A 113 -4.88 -5.75 1.44
C ALA A 113 -4.29 -7.12 1.06
N GLN A 114 -3.38 -7.18 0.08
CA GLN A 114 -2.72 -8.42 -0.33
C GLN A 114 -1.72 -8.96 0.71
N ALA A 115 -1.09 -8.08 1.49
CA ALA A 115 -0.20 -8.49 2.57
C ALA A 115 -0.95 -9.05 3.80
N THR A 116 -2.25 -8.80 3.90
CA THR A 116 -3.09 -9.33 4.99
C THR A 116 -3.36 -10.82 4.78
N THR A 117 -3.12 -11.64 5.81
CA THR A 117 -3.19 -13.11 5.74
C THR A 117 -4.07 -13.76 6.79
N GLY A 118 -4.24 -13.14 7.96
CA GLY A 118 -5.03 -13.68 9.08
C GLY A 118 -6.46 -13.16 9.08
N GLN A 119 -6.66 -11.94 9.55
CA GLN A 119 -7.98 -11.31 9.65
C GLN A 119 -7.92 -9.83 9.27
N ALA A 120 -8.90 -9.38 8.51
CA ALA A 120 -9.12 -7.96 8.27
C ALA A 120 -10.29 -7.43 9.11
N TYR A 121 -10.15 -6.21 9.62
CA TYR A 121 -11.22 -5.47 10.25
C TYR A 121 -11.53 -4.25 9.39
N ILE A 122 -12.80 -3.95 9.16
CA ILE A 122 -13.23 -2.73 8.47
C ILE A 122 -14.07 -1.88 9.41
N LEU A 123 -13.57 -0.68 9.71
CA LEU A 123 -14.32 0.33 10.46
C LEU A 123 -15.24 1.10 9.51
N LEU A 124 -16.51 1.14 9.86
CA LEU A 124 -17.56 1.91 9.19
C LEU A 124 -18.71 2.16 10.17
N ARG A 125 -19.59 3.13 9.90
CA ARG A 125 -20.81 3.25 10.70
C ARG A 125 -21.76 2.11 10.37
N LYS A 126 -22.35 1.51 11.41
CA LYS A 126 -23.43 0.53 11.26
C LYS A 126 -24.60 1.12 10.45
N GLY A 127 -25.00 0.43 9.39
CA GLY A 127 -26.01 0.86 8.43
C GLY A 127 -25.55 1.92 7.42
N GLU A 128 -24.26 2.19 7.30
CA GLU A 128 -23.72 3.07 6.26
C GLU A 128 -23.70 2.36 4.90
N VAL A 129 -24.13 3.08 3.86
CA VAL A 129 -24.02 2.63 2.47
C VAL A 129 -22.66 3.04 1.95
N LEU A 130 -21.85 2.08 1.53
CA LEU A 130 -20.52 2.35 1.01
C LEU A 130 -20.59 2.91 -0.41
N ALA A 131 -19.80 3.94 -0.67
CA ALA A 131 -19.67 4.48 -2.02
C ALA A 131 -19.01 3.42 -2.94
N PRO A 132 -19.64 3.06 -4.09
CA PRO A 132 -19.06 2.10 -5.02
C PRO A 132 -17.70 2.51 -5.58
N GLY A 133 -17.43 3.82 -5.61
CA GLY A 133 -16.15 4.41 -6.03
C GLY A 133 -15.09 4.53 -4.94
N SER A 134 -15.35 4.05 -3.72
CA SER A 134 -14.37 4.12 -2.63
C SER A 134 -13.18 3.19 -2.86
N VAL A 135 -12.01 3.56 -2.33
CA VAL A 135 -10.81 2.71 -2.33
C VAL A 135 -11.12 1.33 -1.76
N TRP A 136 -11.89 1.26 -0.68
CA TRP A 136 -12.34 -0.01 -0.11
C TRP A 136 -13.08 -0.88 -1.14
N MET A 137 -14.10 -0.33 -1.79
CA MET A 137 -14.94 -1.11 -2.73
C MET A 137 -14.20 -1.48 -4.02
N GLN A 138 -13.32 -0.62 -4.53
CA GLN A 138 -12.66 -0.83 -5.80
C GLN A 138 -11.35 -1.61 -5.70
N ILE A 139 -10.67 -1.55 -4.55
CA ILE A 139 -9.26 -1.96 -4.43
C ILE A 139 -9.08 -2.94 -3.27
N GLU A 140 -9.40 -2.52 -2.04
CA GLU A 140 -9.04 -3.30 -0.84
C GLU A 140 -9.91 -4.54 -0.69
N TRP A 141 -11.24 -4.41 -0.79
CA TRP A 141 -12.16 -5.54 -0.69
C TRP A 141 -11.91 -6.61 -1.75
N PRO A 142 -11.79 -6.30 -3.06
CA PRO A 142 -11.47 -7.30 -4.08
C PRO A 142 -10.15 -8.05 -3.82
N ALA A 143 -9.15 -7.38 -3.23
CA ALA A 143 -7.87 -8.00 -2.86
C ALA A 143 -7.96 -8.92 -1.63
N LEU A 144 -8.96 -8.73 -0.76
CA LEU A 144 -9.19 -9.55 0.45
C LEU A 144 -10.19 -10.69 0.21
N GLN A 145 -11.15 -10.49 -0.70
CA GLN A 145 -12.30 -11.37 -0.88
C GLN A 145 -11.88 -12.83 -1.14
N GLY A 146 -12.41 -13.75 -0.32
CA GLY A 146 -12.13 -15.18 -0.43
C GLY A 146 -10.74 -15.60 0.07
N ARG A 147 -9.87 -14.65 0.44
CA ARG A 147 -8.53 -14.93 1.00
C ARG A 147 -8.51 -14.82 2.52
N VAL A 148 -9.14 -13.80 3.09
CA VAL A 148 -9.16 -13.56 4.54
C VAL A 148 -10.58 -13.25 5.04
N PRO A 149 -10.94 -13.69 6.25
CA PRO A 149 -12.17 -13.25 6.89
C PRO A 149 -12.12 -11.74 7.19
N VAL A 150 -13.24 -11.06 6.91
CA VAL A 150 -13.41 -9.64 7.20
C VAL A 150 -14.44 -9.48 8.31
N THR A 151 -14.11 -8.70 9.34
CA THR A 151 -15.05 -8.30 10.40
C THR A 151 -15.37 -6.82 10.26
N ALA A 152 -16.65 -6.49 10.06
CA ALA A 152 -17.11 -5.12 10.16
C ALA A 152 -17.20 -4.69 11.62
N VAL A 153 -16.77 -3.47 11.92
CA VAL A 153 -16.72 -2.89 13.26
C VAL A 153 -17.41 -1.53 13.21
N ASN A 154 -18.42 -1.33 14.06
CA ASN A 154 -19.13 -0.06 14.12
C ASN A 154 -18.19 1.00 14.71
N VAL A 155 -17.83 2.00 13.90
CA VAL A 155 -16.87 3.04 14.32
C VAL A 155 -17.37 3.87 15.52
N LEU A 156 -18.69 3.97 15.69
CA LEU A 156 -19.29 4.71 16.82
C LEU A 156 -19.36 3.87 18.10
N ARG A 157 -19.25 2.55 17.99
CA ARG A 157 -19.32 1.61 19.12
C ARG A 157 -18.60 0.31 18.77
N VAL A 158 -17.30 0.29 19.02
CA VAL A 158 -16.39 -0.80 18.56
C VAL A 158 -16.69 -2.19 19.11
N SER A 159 -17.53 -2.29 20.15
CA SER A 159 -18.06 -3.57 20.65
C SER A 159 -19.11 -4.19 19.71
N GLU A 160 -19.72 -3.39 18.84
CA GLU A 160 -20.66 -3.87 17.83
C GLU A 160 -19.90 -4.29 16.58
N THR A 161 -19.87 -5.59 16.32
CA THR A 161 -19.15 -6.17 15.19
C THR A 161 -20.02 -7.14 14.41
N LEU A 162 -19.68 -7.36 13.15
CA LEU A 162 -20.27 -8.37 12.29
C LEU A 162 -19.14 -9.16 11.62
N ALA A 163 -18.92 -10.39 12.09
CA ALA A 163 -17.94 -11.30 11.53
C ALA A 163 -18.36 -11.82 10.15
N ASN A 164 -17.37 -12.23 9.33
CA ASN A 164 -17.58 -12.69 7.94
C ASN A 164 -18.38 -11.69 7.09
N TRP A 165 -18.16 -10.41 7.35
CA TRP A 165 -18.83 -9.33 6.64
C TRP A 165 -18.41 -9.29 5.18
N THR A 166 -19.37 -8.98 4.33
CA THR A 166 -19.18 -8.65 2.91
C THR A 166 -19.92 -7.35 2.61
N PRO A 167 -19.60 -6.63 1.52
CA PRO A 167 -20.37 -5.44 1.12
C PRO A 167 -21.87 -5.67 0.92
N ASN A 168 -22.28 -6.90 0.65
CA ASN A 168 -23.69 -7.29 0.51
C ASN A 168 -24.34 -7.71 1.85
N SER A 169 -23.57 -7.79 2.93
CA SER A 169 -24.05 -8.15 4.25
C SER A 169 -24.76 -6.97 4.89
N HIS A 170 -25.95 -7.20 5.45
CA HIS A 170 -26.67 -6.17 6.17
C HIS A 170 -26.03 -5.95 7.56
N PHE A 171 -25.07 -5.03 7.66
CA PHE A 171 -24.68 -4.47 8.96
C PHE A 171 -25.77 -3.49 9.41
N LYS A 172 -26.97 -4.02 9.69
CA LYS A 172 -28.22 -3.27 9.86
C LYS A 172 -28.08 -2.20 10.95
N ARG A 173 -28.67 -1.02 10.74
CA ARG A 173 -28.92 -0.04 11.83
C ARG A 173 -29.88 -0.67 12.83
N ASP A 174 -29.67 -0.48 14.14
CA ASP A 174 -30.70 -0.88 15.10
C ASP A 174 -31.97 -0.09 14.81
N SER A 175 -33.08 -0.79 14.59
CA SER A 175 -34.42 -0.24 14.50
C SER A 175 -34.86 0.15 15.92
N VAL A 176 -34.31 1.23 16.46
CA VAL A 176 -34.89 1.92 17.60
C VAL A 176 -35.41 3.23 17.04
N LEU A 177 -36.68 3.21 16.63
CA LEU A 177 -37.63 4.31 16.39
C LEU A 177 -38.69 3.81 15.38
N ASP A 178 -39.49 2.81 15.77
CA ASP A 178 -40.78 2.54 15.09
C ASP A 178 -41.79 1.82 16.01
N GLU A 179 -41.71 2.06 17.32
CA GLU A 179 -42.71 1.60 18.30
C GLU A 179 -43.10 2.73 19.26
N THR A 180 -43.51 3.88 18.71
CA THR A 180 -44.43 4.80 19.41
C THR A 180 -45.19 5.59 18.35
N SER A 181 -46.26 4.99 17.83
CA SER A 181 -47.34 5.70 17.16
C SER A 181 -48.62 4.93 17.50
N ASP A 182 -49.17 5.27 18.68
CA ASP A 182 -50.57 4.99 19.00
C ASP A 182 -51.49 5.82 18.09
#